data_AF-A0A159ZTK0-F1
#
_entry.id   AF-A0A159ZTK0-F1
#
_cell.length_a   1.000
_cell.length_b   1.000
_cell.length_c   1.000
_cell.angle_alpha   90.00
_cell.angle_beta   90.00
_cell.angle_gamma   90.00
#
_symmetry.space_group_name_H-M   'P 1'
#
loop_
_entity.id
_entity.type
_entity.pdbx_description
1 polymer ?
#
loop_
_entity_poly.entity_id
_entity_poly.type
_entity_poly.pdbx_seq_one_letter_code
_entity_poly.pdbx_strand_id
1 'polypeptide(L)'
;MPTIKQLIRNTRQPIRNITKSPALRGCPQRRGTCTRVYLTSGFEITAYIPGIGHNLQEHSVVLVRGGRVKDLPGVRYHIVRGTLDAVGVKDRQQGRSKYGVKKPK
;
A
#
# COMPACT_ATOMS: atom_id res chain seq x y z
N MET A 1 33.43 20.20 -21.37
CA MET A 1 34.14 19.06 -20.77
C MET A 1 34.77 19.53 -19.46
N PRO A 2 34.51 18.90 -18.30
CA PRO A 2 35.03 19.37 -17.02
C PRO A 2 36.54 19.10 -16.87
N THR A 3 37.26 20.01 -16.21
CA THR A 3 38.71 19.94 -16.01
C THR A 3 39.10 19.04 -14.82
N ILE A 4 40.32 18.51 -14.82
CA ILE A 4 40.83 17.64 -13.74
C ILE A 4 40.76 18.33 -12.36
N LYS A 5 41.09 19.63 -12.29
CA LYS A 5 40.96 20.43 -11.04
C LYS A 5 39.50 20.62 -10.58
N GLN A 6 38.50 20.49 -11.46
CA GLN A 6 37.08 20.49 -11.07
C GLN A 6 36.67 19.15 -10.46
N LEU A 7 37.18 18.03 -10.99
CA LEU A 7 36.91 16.69 -10.46
C LEU A 7 37.59 16.45 -9.10
N ILE A 8 38.77 17.04 -8.87
CA ILE A 8 39.47 16.97 -7.58
C ILE A 8 38.72 17.78 -6.49
N ARG A 9 38.17 18.94 -6.84
CA ARG A 9 37.42 19.78 -5.88
C ARG A 9 36.00 19.28 -5.60
N ASN A 10 35.31 18.79 -6.63
CA ASN A 10 33.96 18.23 -6.54
C ASN A 10 33.95 16.83 -7.17
N THR A 11 33.96 15.81 -6.31
CA THR A 11 33.88 14.43 -6.77
C THR A 11 32.54 14.16 -7.44
N ARG A 12 32.54 13.31 -8.48
CA ARG A 12 31.29 12.85 -9.09
C ARG A 12 30.54 11.98 -8.10
N GLN A 13 29.32 12.38 -7.77
CA GLN A 13 28.43 11.56 -6.97
C GLN A 13 27.87 10.42 -7.82
N PRO A 14 27.85 9.18 -7.34
CA PRO A 14 27.19 8.09 -8.04
C PRO A 14 25.69 8.35 -8.15
N ILE A 15 25.10 8.01 -9.30
CA ILE A 15 23.65 8.11 -9.49
C ILE A 15 22.99 7.11 -8.54
N ARG A 16 22.20 7.60 -7.58
CA ARG A 16 21.46 6.76 -6.65
C ARG A 16 20.25 6.15 -7.34
N ASN A 17 20.27 4.84 -7.56
CA ASN A 17 19.11 4.11 -8.07
C ASN A 17 18.14 3.79 -6.93
N ILE A 18 16.97 4.42 -6.93
CA ILE A 18 15.88 4.10 -5.99
C ILE A 18 15.14 2.86 -6.51
N THR A 19 14.93 1.88 -5.63
CA THR A 19 14.17 0.67 -6.01
C THR A 19 12.71 1.02 -6.28
N LYS A 20 12.12 0.42 -7.32
CA LYS A 20 10.68 0.62 -7.62
C LYS A 20 9.78 0.02 -6.52
N SER A 21 10.29 -0.86 -5.68
CA SER A 21 9.55 -1.62 -4.66
C SER A 21 10.16 -1.49 -3.25
N PRO A 22 10.20 -0.28 -2.65
CA PRO A 22 10.82 -0.06 -1.34
C PRO A 22 10.13 -0.81 -0.19
N ALA A 23 8.83 -1.12 -0.34
CA ALA A 23 8.06 -1.86 0.65
C ALA A 23 8.61 -3.28 0.91
N LEU A 24 9.27 -3.90 -0.08
CA LEU A 24 9.87 -5.23 0.04
C LEU A 24 11.17 -5.25 0.86
N ARG A 25 11.82 -4.10 1.09
CA ARG A 25 13.16 -3.96 1.71
C ARG A 25 14.17 -5.03 1.21
N GLY A 26 14.19 -5.28 -0.10
CA GLY A 26 15.11 -6.25 -0.72
C GLY A 26 14.66 -7.72 -0.68
N CYS A 27 13.55 -8.05 -0.02
CA CYS A 27 12.98 -9.40 -0.04
C CYS A 27 12.26 -9.66 -1.38
N PRO A 28 12.32 -10.88 -1.94
CA PRO A 28 11.64 -11.18 -3.20
C PRO A 28 10.10 -11.12 -3.07
N GLN A 29 9.55 -11.48 -1.90
CA GLN A 29 8.11 -11.55 -1.64
C GLN A 29 7.82 -11.21 -0.17
N ARG A 30 6.61 -10.72 0.13
CA ARG A 30 6.13 -10.51 1.50
C ARG A 30 4.70 -10.99 1.68
N ARG A 31 4.45 -11.64 2.82
CA ARG A 31 3.14 -12.16 3.19
C ARG A 31 2.21 -10.99 3.56
N GLY A 32 0.97 -11.04 3.09
CA GLY A 32 -0.06 -10.04 3.35
C GLY A 32 -1.43 -10.71 3.39
N THR A 33 -2.41 -10.00 3.94
CA THR A 33 -3.80 -10.45 4.05
C THR A 33 -4.63 -9.95 2.87
N CYS A 34 -5.35 -10.86 2.22
CA CYS A 34 -6.22 -10.59 1.08
C CYS A 34 -7.61 -11.14 1.33
N THR A 35 -8.63 -10.49 0.75
CA THR A 35 -10.02 -10.97 0.75
C THR A 35 -10.48 -11.23 -0.68
N ARG A 36 -11.23 -12.31 -0.89
CA ARG A 36 -12.05 -12.50 -2.09
C ARG A 36 -13.30 -11.64 -1.94
N VAL A 37 -13.58 -10.82 -2.94
CA VAL A 37 -14.70 -9.89 -2.93
C VAL A 37 -15.49 -10.09 -4.20
N TYR A 38 -16.79 -10.31 -4.05
CA TYR A 38 -17.74 -10.32 -5.16
C TYR A 38 -18.25 -8.91 -5.38
N LEU A 39 -17.99 -8.34 -6.56
CA LEU A 39 -18.50 -7.04 -6.92
C LEU A 39 -19.96 -7.14 -7.39
N THR A 40 -20.70 -6.05 -7.20
CA THR A 40 -22.05 -5.90 -7.76
C THR A 40 -22.08 -6.02 -9.28
N SER A 41 -20.94 -5.77 -9.96
CA SER A 41 -20.76 -5.97 -11.39
C SER A 41 -20.58 -7.43 -11.83
N GLY A 42 -20.67 -8.39 -10.90
CA GLY A 42 -20.56 -9.83 -11.19
C GLY A 42 -19.13 -10.37 -11.25
N PHE A 43 -18.12 -9.52 -11.06
CA PHE A 43 -16.73 -9.94 -11.04
C PHE A 43 -16.29 -10.38 -9.64
N GLU A 44 -15.60 -11.51 -9.58
CA GLU A 44 -14.86 -11.92 -8.40
C GLU A 44 -13.43 -11.37 -8.45
N ILE A 45 -13.04 -10.63 -7.42
CA ILE A 45 -11.72 -10.01 -7.34
C ILE A 45 -11.02 -10.32 -6.01
N THR A 46 -9.69 -10.30 -6.04
CA THR A 46 -8.87 -10.33 -4.84
C THR A 46 -8.47 -8.90 -4.47
N ALA A 47 -8.85 -8.46 -3.27
CA ALA A 47 -8.55 -7.13 -2.76
C ALA A 47 -7.64 -7.19 -1.53
N TYR A 48 -6.73 -6.22 -1.43
CA TYR A 48 -5.84 -6.06 -0.28
C TYR A 48 -6.50 -5.24 0.83
N ILE A 49 -6.39 -5.70 2.07
CA ILE A 49 -6.82 -4.94 3.23
C ILE A 49 -5.65 -4.07 3.74
N PRO A 50 -5.76 -2.73 3.71
CA PRO A 50 -4.68 -1.88 4.17
C PRO A 50 -4.69 -1.67 5.68
N GLY A 51 -3.47 -1.63 6.26
CA GLY A 51 -3.27 -1.36 7.69
C GLY A 51 -3.03 -2.62 8.51
N ILE A 52 -2.95 -2.45 9.83
CA ILE A 52 -2.75 -3.56 10.77
C ILE A 52 -4.11 -3.93 11.37
N GLY A 53 -4.52 -5.19 11.21
CA GLY A 53 -5.78 -5.71 11.72
C GLY A 53 -7.02 -5.33 10.90
N HIS A 54 -8.03 -6.20 10.92
CA HIS A 54 -9.33 -5.99 10.30
C HIS A 54 -10.42 -6.76 11.05
N ASN A 55 -11.67 -6.35 10.85
CA ASN A 55 -12.86 -6.96 11.48
C ASN A 55 -13.81 -7.57 10.43
N LEU A 56 -13.35 -7.73 9.19
CA LEU A 56 -14.18 -8.25 8.10
C LEU A 56 -14.39 -9.74 8.29
N GLN A 57 -15.63 -10.17 8.11
CA GLN A 57 -16.06 -11.56 8.14
C GLN A 57 -16.55 -11.97 6.75
N GLU A 58 -16.94 -13.23 6.59
CA GLU A 58 -17.66 -13.65 5.39
C GLU A 58 -18.94 -12.83 5.24
N HIS A 59 -19.32 -12.53 3.99
CA HIS A 59 -20.48 -11.72 3.63
C HIS A 59 -20.47 -10.25 4.10
N SER A 60 -19.37 -9.75 4.68
CA SER A 60 -19.23 -8.32 4.98
C SER A 60 -19.22 -7.49 3.69
N VAL A 61 -19.94 -6.37 3.68
CA VAL A 61 -20.04 -5.47 2.54
C VAL A 61 -18.91 -4.45 2.62
N VAL A 62 -18.12 -4.36 1.55
CA VAL A 62 -16.92 -3.52 1.49
C VAL A 62 -16.88 -2.67 0.24
N LEU A 63 -16.26 -1.49 0.36
CA LEU A 63 -15.98 -0.62 -0.77
C LEU A 63 -14.54 -0.84 -1.24
N VAL A 64 -14.35 -0.96 -2.56
CA VAL A 64 -13.07 -1.28 -3.18
C VAL A 64 -12.58 -0.12 -4.03
N ARG A 65 -11.27 0.15 -4.02
CA ARG A 65 -10.58 1.11 -4.88
C ARG A 65 -9.48 0.46 -5.71
N GLY A 66 -9.10 1.08 -6.81
CA GLY A 66 -7.94 0.67 -7.60
C GLY A 66 -6.60 0.87 -6.86
N GLY A 67 -5.66 -0.03 -7.10
CA GLY A 67 -4.27 0.09 -6.67
C GLY A 67 -3.58 -1.26 -6.65
N ARG A 68 -2.47 -1.39 -7.39
CA ARG A 68 -1.70 -2.63 -7.45
C ARG A 68 -0.80 -2.76 -6.23
N VAL A 69 -0.91 -3.90 -5.54
CA VAL A 69 0.08 -4.30 -4.53
C VAL A 69 1.28 -4.90 -5.27
N LYS A 70 2.47 -4.34 -5.04
CA LYS A 70 3.70 -4.78 -5.73
C LYS A 70 4.11 -6.19 -5.33
N ASP A 71 3.82 -6.55 -4.09
CA ASP A 71 4.31 -7.76 -3.44
C ASP A 71 3.43 -8.99 -3.74
N LEU A 72 2.20 -8.77 -4.21
CA LEU A 72 1.18 -9.80 -4.40
C LEU A 72 0.71 -9.79 -5.87
N PRO A 73 1.07 -10.81 -6.68
CA PRO A 73 0.58 -10.91 -8.05
C PRO A 73 -0.94 -11.12 -8.05
N GLY A 74 -1.64 -10.52 -9.02
CA GLY A 74 -3.10 -10.61 -9.14
C GLY A 74 -3.89 -9.65 -8.24
N VAL A 75 -3.27 -9.07 -7.19
CA VAL A 75 -3.96 -8.14 -6.28
C VAL A 75 -3.85 -6.71 -6.80
N ARG A 76 -4.88 -6.30 -7.54
CA ARG A 76 -4.96 -4.99 -8.22
C ARG A 76 -5.86 -3.97 -7.52
N TYR A 77 -6.48 -4.38 -6.42
CA TYR A 77 -7.48 -3.60 -5.72
C TYR A 77 -7.20 -3.54 -4.22
N HIS A 78 -7.64 -2.46 -3.59
CA HIS A 78 -7.56 -2.24 -2.15
C HIS A 78 -8.95 -1.98 -1.57
N ILE A 79 -9.21 -2.48 -0.37
CA ILE A 79 -10.40 -2.09 0.39
C ILE A 79 -10.21 -0.68 0.95
N VAL A 80 -11.28 0.13 0.87
CA VAL A 80 -11.37 1.43 1.51
C VAL A 80 -11.73 1.23 2.99
N ARG A 81 -10.99 1.86 3.90
CA ARG A 81 -11.22 1.76 5.34
C ARG A 81 -12.07 2.93 5.83
N GLY A 82 -12.87 2.70 6.87
CA GLY A 82 -13.78 3.67 7.47
C GLY A 82 -15.10 3.83 6.71
N THR A 83 -15.46 2.87 5.85
CA THR A 83 -16.65 2.89 5.00
C THR A 83 -17.31 1.52 5.00
N LEU A 84 -18.65 1.47 5.00
CA LEU A 84 -19.43 0.23 5.12
C LEU A 84 -18.96 -0.59 6.34
N ASP A 85 -18.79 -1.91 6.21
CA ASP A 85 -18.39 -2.78 7.32
C ASP A 85 -16.87 -2.74 7.58
N ALA A 86 -16.09 -2.09 6.71
CA ALA A 86 -14.65 -1.97 6.85
C ALA A 86 -14.28 -0.89 7.88
N VAL A 87 -14.23 -1.26 9.16
CA VAL A 87 -13.84 -0.39 10.29
C VAL A 87 -12.43 0.19 10.11
N GLY A 88 -12.19 1.41 10.63
CA GLY A 88 -10.85 2.02 10.64
C GLY A 88 -9.78 1.19 11.36
N VAL A 89 -8.51 1.53 11.17
CA VAL A 89 -7.39 0.89 11.90
C VAL A 89 -7.32 1.43 13.33
N LYS A 90 -7.19 0.56 14.33
CA LYS A 90 -7.08 0.99 15.75
C LYS A 90 -5.82 1.82 15.98
N ASP A 91 -5.91 2.81 16.87
CA ASP A 91 -4.79 3.64 17.39
C ASP A 91 -3.92 4.33 16.33
N ARG A 92 -4.48 4.58 15.14
CA ARG A 92 -3.75 5.28 14.07
C ARG A 92 -3.71 6.79 14.32
N GLN A 93 -2.55 7.30 14.72
CA GLN A 93 -2.33 8.74 14.91
C GLN A 93 -1.95 9.49 13.62
N GLN A 94 -1.23 8.83 12.69
CA GLN A 94 -0.71 9.42 11.44
C GLN A 94 -1.30 8.78 10.17
N GLY A 95 -1.50 9.58 9.12
CA GLY A 95 -2.10 9.12 7.86
C GLY A 95 -3.55 8.65 8.03
N ARG A 96 -4.25 9.22 9.01
CA ARG A 96 -5.58 8.79 9.52
C ARG A 96 -6.64 8.69 8.42
N SER A 97 -6.66 9.67 7.52
CA SER A 97 -7.58 9.73 6.39
C SER A 97 -7.51 8.51 5.48
N LYS A 98 -6.31 7.92 5.30
CA LYS A 98 -6.12 6.74 4.45
C LYS A 98 -6.66 5.45 5.07
N TYR A 99 -6.72 5.40 6.40
CA TYR A 99 -7.10 4.21 7.17
C TYR A 99 -8.45 4.37 7.89
N GLY A 100 -9.24 5.37 7.53
CA GLY A 100 -10.61 5.55 8.04
C GLY A 100 -10.69 5.93 9.52
N VAL A 101 -9.73 6.68 10.03
CA VAL A 101 -9.65 7.06 11.46
C VAL A 101 -9.93 8.55 11.63
N LYS A 102 -10.83 8.91 12.54
CA LYS A 102 -11.15 10.31 12.88
C LYS A 102 -10.05 10.93 13.74
N LYS A 103 -9.97 12.26 13.75
CA LYS A 103 -9.06 12.99 14.64
C LYS A 103 -9.52 12.76 16.09
N PRO A 104 -8.65 12.26 17.00
CA PRO A 104 -8.97 12.20 18.41
C PRO A 104 -9.19 13.62 18.94
N LYS A 105 -10.13 13.76 19.88
CA LYS A 105 -10.42 15.03 20.56
C LYS A 105 -9.27 15.40 21.48
#